data_AF-A0A7V9E332-F1
#
_entry.id   AF-A0A7V9E332-F1
#
_cell.length_a   1.000
_cell.length_b   1.000
_cell.length_c   1.000
_cell.angle_alpha   90.00
_cell.angle_beta   90.00
_cell.angle_gamma   90.00
#
_symmetry.space_group_name_H-M   'P 1'
#
loop_
_entity.id
_entity.type
_entity.pdbx_description
1 polymer ?
#
loop_
_entity_poly.entity_id
_entity_poly.type
_entity_poly.pdbx_seq_one_letter_code
_entity_poly.pdbx_strand_id
1 'polypeptide(L)'
;YESPAGPVLLALLGASVIVVLGATAISTGLAAADGRSDLATLAAVGASPRTRRWLAMSQAAVVAFLGALLGAVAGFVPAAAIVSTLVEWPLIVPWLVLGVVLIGVPVIAALFAGLFTRSRLPMIRRIA
;
A
#
# COMPACT_ATOMS: atom_id res chain seq x y z
N TYR A 1 -12.08 -23.05 26.33
CA TYR A 1 -13.07 -22.04 25.92
C TYR A 1 -12.88 -21.78 24.43
N GLU A 2 -13.59 -22.52 23.56
CA GLU A 2 -13.68 -22.12 22.16
C GLU A 2 -14.75 -21.03 22.09
N SER A 3 -14.33 -19.80 21.85
CA SER A 3 -15.27 -18.69 21.72
C SER A 3 -16.12 -18.93 20.46
N PRO A 4 -17.47 -18.93 20.53
CA PRO A 4 -18.34 -19.15 19.38
C PRO A 4 -18.19 -18.08 18.28
N ALA A 5 -17.52 -16.97 18.59
CA ALA A 5 -17.14 -15.94 17.63
C ALA A 5 -15.94 -16.31 16.75
N GLY A 6 -15.14 -17.32 17.10
CA GLY A 6 -13.93 -17.70 16.33
C GLY A 6 -14.22 -17.99 14.85
N PRO A 7 -15.19 -18.87 14.53
CA PRO A 7 -15.57 -19.13 13.14
C PRO A 7 -16.09 -17.88 12.41
N VAL A 8 -16.86 -17.02 13.08
CA VAL A 8 -17.40 -15.79 12.49
C VAL A 8 -16.29 -14.79 12.20
N LEU A 9 -15.34 -14.60 13.12
CA LEU A 9 -14.19 -13.71 12.92
C LEU A 9 -13.29 -14.21 11.79
N LEU A 10 -13.07 -15.52 11.68
CA LEU A 10 -12.33 -16.11 10.57
C LEU A 10 -13.06 -15.93 9.24
N ALA A 11 -14.39 -16.09 9.22
CA ALA A 11 -15.20 -15.84 8.02
C ALA A 11 -15.14 -14.36 7.59
N LEU A 12 -15.27 -13.44 8.54
CA LEU A 12 -15.15 -12.00 8.28
C LEU A 12 -13.74 -11.63 7.80
N LEU A 13 -12.69 -12.16 8.44
CA LEU A 13 -11.31 -11.98 8.01
C LEU A 13 -11.11 -12.49 6.57
N GLY A 14 -11.60 -13.70 6.28
CA GLY A 14 -11.53 -14.29 4.95
C GLY A 14 -12.23 -13.42 3.91
N ALA A 15 -13.45 -12.98 4.20
CA ALA A 15 -14.20 -12.08 3.33
C ALA A 15 -13.48 -10.74 3.12
N SER A 16 -12.95 -10.12 4.19
CA SER A 16 -12.16 -8.89 4.10
C SER A 16 -10.92 -9.07 3.24
N VAL A 17 -10.18 -10.16 3.39
CA VAL A 17 -8.99 -10.45 2.57
C VAL A 17 -9.39 -10.58 1.10
N ILE A 18 -10.45 -11.33 0.79
CA ILE A 18 -10.93 -11.50 -0.58
C ILE A 18 -11.31 -10.14 -1.19
N VAL A 19 -12.08 -9.33 -0.47
CA VAL A 19 -12.52 -8.00 -0.94
C VAL A 19 -11.34 -7.05 -1.12
N VAL A 20 -10.42 -7.00 -0.16
CA VAL A 20 -9.22 -6.15 -0.23
C VAL A 20 -8.36 -6.56 -1.42
N LEU A 21 -8.05 -7.85 -1.57
CA LEU A 21 -7.25 -8.33 -2.69
C LEU A 21 -7.92 -8.06 -4.04
N GLY A 22 -9.24 -8.27 -4.14
CA GLY A 22 -10.01 -7.98 -5.34
C GLY A 22 -9.98 -6.48 -5.70
N ALA A 23 -10.26 -5.62 -4.74
CA ALA A 23 -10.23 -4.17 -4.92
C ALA A 23 -8.82 -3.66 -5.29
N THR A 24 -7.79 -4.13 -4.58
CA THR A 24 -6.39 -3.78 -4.86
C THR A 24 -5.96 -4.27 -6.24
N ALA A 25 -6.33 -5.48 -6.64
CA ALA A 25 -6.00 -6.01 -7.96
C ALA A 25 -6.65 -5.19 -9.09
N ILE A 26 -7.93 -4.82 -8.94
CA ILE A 26 -8.64 -3.98 -9.91
C ILE A 26 -8.00 -2.59 -9.99
N SER A 27 -7.77 -1.95 -8.84
CA SER A 27 -7.16 -0.62 -8.77
C SER A 27 -5.75 -0.59 -9.36
N THR A 28 -4.92 -1.59 -9.02
CA THR A 28 -3.55 -1.70 -9.52
C THR A 28 -3.53 -2.03 -11.01
N GLY A 29 -4.43 -2.90 -11.48
CA GLY A 29 -4.57 -3.25 -12.88
C GLY A 29 -4.97 -2.05 -13.75
N LEU A 30 -5.93 -1.25 -13.28
CA LEU A 30 -6.34 -0.01 -13.94
C LEU A 30 -5.19 1.01 -13.99
N ALA A 31 -4.52 1.24 -12.85
CA ALA A 31 -3.38 2.14 -12.78
C ALA A 31 -2.21 1.69 -13.69
N ALA A 32 -1.98 0.39 -13.82
CA ALA A 32 -0.96 -0.16 -14.71
C ALA A 32 -1.33 -0.03 -16.19
N ALA A 33 -2.63 -0.04 -16.53
CA ALA A 33 -3.11 0.21 -17.89
C ALA A 33 -2.88 1.68 -18.27
N ASP A 34 -3.26 2.61 -17.38
CA ASP A 34 -3.08 4.05 -17.59
C ASP A 34 -1.58 4.43 -17.67
N GLY A 35 -0.71 3.80 -16.88
CA GLY A 35 0.73 4.08 -16.90
C GLY A 35 1.44 3.69 -18.20
N ARG A 36 0.89 2.75 -18.99
CA ARG A 36 1.50 2.34 -20.27
C ARG A 36 1.41 3.42 -21.35
N SER A 37 0.32 4.18 -21.36
CA SER A 37 0.12 5.27 -22.33
C SER A 37 1.10 6.43 -22.06
N ASP A 38 1.31 6.78 -20.79
CA ASP A 38 2.26 7.83 -20.38
C ASP A 38 3.72 7.44 -20.68
N LEU A 39 4.08 6.17 -20.43
CA LEU A 39 5.39 5.64 -20.77
C LEU A 39 5.67 5.61 -22.28
N ALA A 40 4.64 5.45 -23.13
CA ALA A 40 4.81 5.51 -24.58
C ALA A 40 5.20 6.93 -25.04
N THR A 41 4.61 7.96 -24.43
CA THR A 41 4.99 9.36 -24.66
C THR A 41 6.40 9.64 -24.14
N LEU A 42 6.72 9.21 -22.92
CA LEU A 42 8.08 9.36 -22.35
C LEU A 42 9.16 8.62 -23.16
N ALA A 43 8.82 7.46 -23.73
CA ALA A 43 9.70 6.72 -24.63
C ALA A 43 9.93 7.44 -25.96
N ALA A 44 8.90 8.12 -26.50
CA ALA A 44 9.02 8.92 -27.72
C ALA A 44 9.98 10.12 -27.57
N VAL A 45 10.17 10.63 -26.35
CA VAL A 45 11.11 11.74 -26.04
C VAL A 45 12.47 11.25 -25.49
N GLY A 46 12.68 9.93 -25.35
CA GLY A 46 13.99 9.35 -24.97
C GLY A 46 14.26 9.25 -23.45
N ALA A 47 13.23 9.11 -22.61
CA ALA A 47 13.38 9.13 -21.15
C ALA A 47 14.32 8.04 -20.59
N SER A 48 15.20 8.45 -19.67
CA SER A 48 16.19 7.56 -19.03
C SER A 48 15.55 6.55 -18.05
N PRO A 49 16.12 5.33 -17.88
CA PRO A 49 15.57 4.30 -16.99
C PRO A 49 15.50 4.70 -15.50
N ARG A 50 16.23 5.74 -15.10
CA ARG A 50 16.22 6.27 -13.73
C ARG A 50 14.88 6.94 -13.39
N THR A 51 14.27 7.64 -14.34
CA THR A 51 12.99 8.32 -14.14
C THR A 51 11.89 7.31 -13.82
N ARG A 52 11.90 6.13 -14.48
CA ARG A 52 10.94 5.04 -14.23
C ARG A 52 11.06 4.47 -12.81
N ARG A 53 12.29 4.40 -12.28
CA ARG A 53 12.53 3.94 -10.91
C ARG A 53 12.05 4.97 -9.90
N TRP A 54 12.37 6.25 -10.08
CA TRP A 54 11.90 7.32 -9.19
C TRP A 54 10.37 7.43 -9.16
N LEU A 55 9.72 7.28 -10.31
CA LEU A 55 8.26 7.32 -10.38
C LEU A 55 7.62 6.16 -9.60
N ALA A 56 8.15 4.94 -9.75
CA ALA A 56 7.67 3.78 -8.99
C ALA A 56 7.88 3.93 -7.47
N MET A 57 9.01 4.49 -7.04
CA MET A 57 9.27 4.81 -5.62
C MET A 57 8.22 5.78 -5.08
N SER A 58 7.98 6.88 -5.79
CA SER A 58 7.06 7.93 -5.35
C SER A 58 5.62 7.45 -5.32
N GLN A 59 5.18 6.70 -6.33
CA GLN A 59 3.84 6.12 -6.35
C GLN A 59 3.64 5.16 -5.17
N ALA A 60 4.61 4.25 -4.94
CA ALA A 60 4.54 3.33 -3.82
C ALA A 60 4.54 4.06 -2.47
N ALA A 61 5.36 5.10 -2.31
CA ALA A 61 5.41 5.93 -1.11
C ALA A 61 4.05 6.61 -0.84
N VAL A 62 3.46 7.24 -1.86
CA VAL A 62 2.18 7.95 -1.73
C VAL A 62 1.04 6.98 -1.42
N VAL A 63 0.94 5.87 -2.15
CA VAL A 63 -0.08 4.85 -1.93
C VAL A 63 0.05 4.25 -0.53
N ALA A 64 1.26 3.88 -0.11
CA ALA A 64 1.52 3.35 1.21
C ALA A 64 1.25 4.37 2.33
N PHE A 65 1.57 5.65 2.11
CA PHE A 65 1.29 6.72 3.07
C PHE A 65 -0.21 6.93 3.25
N LEU A 66 -0.97 7.01 2.15
CA LEU A 66 -2.42 7.12 2.21
C LEU A 66 -3.05 5.89 2.89
N GLY A 67 -2.58 4.69 2.54
CA GLY A 67 -3.02 3.45 3.19
C GLY A 67 -2.72 3.41 4.68
N ALA A 68 -1.51 3.84 5.09
CA ALA A 68 -1.10 3.91 6.49
C ALA A 68 -1.92 4.95 7.27
N LEU A 69 -2.16 6.12 6.68
CA LEU A 69 -2.99 7.17 7.28
C LEU A 69 -4.44 6.70 7.48
N LEU A 70 -5.06 6.14 6.44
CA LEU A 70 -6.42 5.63 6.51
C LEU A 70 -6.53 4.45 7.50
N GLY A 71 -5.56 3.52 7.48
CA GLY A 71 -5.51 2.40 8.41
C GLY A 71 -5.32 2.85 9.86
N ALA A 72 -4.46 3.85 10.10
CA ALA A 72 -4.26 4.42 11.42
C ALA A 72 -5.55 5.05 11.95
N VAL A 73 -6.28 5.82 11.14
CA VAL A 73 -7.58 6.39 11.54
C VAL A 73 -8.61 5.29 11.78
N ALA A 74 -8.75 4.36 10.83
CA ALA A 74 -9.73 3.26 10.91
C ALA A 74 -9.49 2.33 12.11
N GLY A 75 -8.23 2.13 12.52
CA GLY A 75 -7.90 1.35 13.71
C GLY A 75 -7.96 2.15 15.01
N PHE A 76 -7.43 3.37 15.02
CA PHE A 76 -7.31 4.17 16.24
C PHE A 76 -8.65 4.71 16.73
N VAL A 77 -9.54 5.16 15.84
CA VAL A 77 -10.84 5.72 16.22
C VAL A 77 -11.70 4.74 17.01
N PRO A 78 -11.97 3.50 16.54
CA PRO A 78 -12.75 2.55 17.33
C PRO A 78 -12.01 2.08 18.58
N ALA A 79 -10.68 1.96 18.54
CA ALA A 79 -9.89 1.63 19.74
C ALA A 79 -10.03 2.71 20.81
N ALA A 80 -9.93 3.99 20.43
CA ALA A 80 -10.09 5.10 21.34
C ALA A 80 -11.52 5.20 21.89
N ALA A 81 -12.53 4.91 21.06
CA ALA A 81 -13.92 4.84 21.49
C ALA A 81 -14.14 3.72 22.52
N ILE A 82 -13.59 2.53 22.31
CA ILE A 82 -13.66 1.41 23.26
C ILE A 82 -12.97 1.78 24.57
N VAL A 83 -11.76 2.32 24.50
CA VAL A 83 -11.00 2.70 25.71
C VAL A 83 -11.71 3.80 26.47
N SER A 84 -12.36 4.78 25.82
CA SER A 84 -13.05 5.85 26.54
C SER A 84 -14.42 5.48 27.09
N THR A 85 -15.07 4.44 26.55
CA THR A 85 -16.46 4.08 26.93
C THR A 85 -16.56 2.81 27.76
N LEU A 86 -15.69 1.84 27.54
CA LEU A 86 -15.77 0.50 28.16
C LEU A 86 -14.66 0.24 29.19
N VAL A 87 -13.62 1.08 29.23
CA VAL A 87 -12.46 0.88 30.09
C VAL A 87 -12.20 2.17 30.87
N GLU A 88 -12.07 2.12 32.20
CA GLU A 88 -11.76 3.32 33.01
C GLU A 88 -10.26 3.71 32.95
N TRP A 89 -9.56 3.30 31.89
CA TRP A 89 -8.12 3.53 31.75
C TRP A 89 -7.87 4.83 30.99
N PRO A 90 -6.83 5.60 31.37
CA PRO A 90 -6.48 6.81 30.64
C PRO A 90 -6.06 6.46 29.20
N LEU A 91 -6.65 7.16 28.23
CA LEU A 91 -6.29 7.01 26.82
C LEU A 91 -4.89 7.61 26.59
N ILE A 92 -3.88 6.75 26.52
CA ILE A 92 -2.52 7.14 26.16
C ILE A 92 -2.33 6.93 24.66
N VAL A 93 -2.27 8.03 23.90
CA VAL A 93 -2.07 7.99 22.44
C VAL A 93 -0.64 7.52 22.13
N PRO A 94 -0.45 6.42 21.37
CA PRO A 94 0.87 5.90 21.08
C PRO A 94 1.52 6.65 19.90
N TRP A 95 1.89 7.91 20.13
CA TRP A 95 2.49 8.79 19.11
C TRP A 95 3.69 8.18 18.40
N LEU A 96 4.54 7.46 19.13
CA LEU A 96 5.70 6.78 18.57
C LEU A 96 5.28 5.69 17.57
N VAL A 97 4.32 4.84 17.95
CA VAL A 97 3.85 3.75 17.08
C VAL A 97 3.17 4.32 15.84
N LEU A 98 2.33 5.35 16.02
CA LEU A 98 1.70 6.06 14.90
C LEU A 98 2.76 6.65 13.97
N GLY A 99 3.73 7.39 14.50
CA GLY A 99 4.82 7.99 13.71
C GLY A 99 5.65 6.93 12.95
N VAL A 100 5.97 5.81 13.60
CA VAL A 100 6.68 4.68 12.96
C VAL A 100 5.85 4.07 11.85
N VAL A 101 4.54 3.89 12.02
CA VAL A 101 3.68 3.36 10.96
C VAL A 101 3.56 4.36 9.80
N LEU A 102 3.29 5.63 10.10
CA LEU A 102 3.08 6.68 9.11
C LEU A 102 4.34 6.99 8.28
N ILE A 103 5.55 6.80 8.81
CA ILE A 103 6.80 7.07 8.08
C ILE A 103 7.49 5.77 7.66
N GLY A 104 7.55 4.78 8.54
CA GLY A 104 8.21 3.51 8.29
C GLY A 104 7.55 2.72 7.16
N VAL A 105 6.22 2.62 7.14
CA VAL A 105 5.51 1.87 6.09
C VAL A 105 5.76 2.48 4.70
N PRO A 106 5.63 3.80 4.47
CA PRO A 106 5.94 4.40 3.18
C PRO A 106 7.39 4.27 2.76
N VAL A 107 8.34 4.42 3.69
CA VAL A 107 9.77 4.25 3.41
C VAL A 107 10.06 2.82 2.99
N ILE A 108 9.53 1.84 3.72
CA ILE A 108 9.67 0.42 3.38
C ILE A 108 9.06 0.16 2.01
N ALA A 109 7.83 0.59 1.76
CA ALA A 109 7.14 0.41 0.48
C ALA A 109 7.92 1.03 -0.69
N ALA A 110 8.45 2.25 -0.51
CA ALA A 110 9.31 2.90 -1.48
C ALA A 110 10.56 2.04 -1.74
N LEU A 111 11.32 1.67 -0.70
CA LEU A 111 12.52 0.84 -0.84
C LEU A 111 12.23 -0.48 -1.57
N PHE A 112 11.12 -1.16 -1.23
CA PHE A 112 10.66 -2.35 -1.92
C PHE A 112 10.39 -2.07 -3.41
N ALA A 113 9.59 -1.05 -3.73
CA ALA A 113 9.34 -0.69 -5.13
C ALA A 113 10.66 -0.41 -5.87
N GLY A 114 11.62 0.27 -5.24
CA GLY A 114 12.93 0.56 -5.82
C GLY A 114 13.78 -0.66 -6.07
N LEU A 115 13.81 -1.60 -5.14
CA LEU A 115 14.58 -2.83 -5.24
C LEU A 115 14.01 -3.77 -6.30
N PHE A 116 12.68 -3.88 -6.36
CA PHE A 116 11.99 -4.83 -7.24
C PHE A 116 11.68 -4.28 -8.64
N THR A 117 11.72 -2.97 -8.88
CA THR A 117 11.59 -2.37 -10.23
C THR A 117 12.88 -2.52 -11.07
N ARG A 118 13.46 -3.73 -11.10
CA ARG A 118 14.69 -4.03 -11.87
C ARG A 118 14.37 -3.91 -13.36
N SER A 119 14.90 -2.86 -13.99
CA SER A 119 14.71 -2.56 -15.42
C SER A 119 15.41 -3.58 -16.32
N ARG A 120 14.76 -4.71 -16.58
CA ARG A 120 15.11 -5.60 -17.71
C ARG A 120 14.39 -5.06 -18.94
N LEU A 121 15.09 -4.33 -19.80
CA LEU A 121 14.63 -4.09 -21.16
C LEU A 121 14.69 -5.42 -21.92
N PRO A 122 13.60 -5.86 -22.58
CA PRO A 122 13.72 -6.84 -23.65
C PRO A 122 14.58 -6.16 -24.72
N MET A 123 15.82 -6.61 -24.83
CA MET A 123 16.73 -6.20 -25.89
C MET A 123 16.19 -6.81 -27.18
N ILE A 124 15.23 -6.14 -27.81
CA ILE A 124 14.76 -6.47 -29.16
C ILE A 124 15.94 -6.16 -30.08
N ARG A 125 16.71 -7.22 -30.33
CA ARG A 125 17.77 -7.29 -31.33
C ARG A 125 17.16 -6.88 -32.67
N ARG A 126 17.52 -5.72 -33.19
CA ARG A 126 17.20 -5.33 -34.57
C ARG A 126 18.08 -6.20 -35.47
N ILE A 127 17.49 -7.20 -36.10
CA ILE A 127 18.13 -7.96 -37.16
C ILE A 127 18.12 -7.06 -38.39
N ALA A 128 19.32 -6.81 -38.92
CA ALA A 128 19.55 -6.07 -40.17
C ALA A 128 19.19 -6.93 -41.38
#